data_AF-A0A943LF18-F1
#
_entry.id   AF-A0A943LF18-F1
#
_cell.length_a   1.000
_cell.length_b   1.000
_cell.length_c   1.000
_cell.angle_alpha   90.00
_cell.angle_beta   90.00
_cell.angle_gamma   90.00
#
_symmetry.space_group_name_H-M   'P 1'
#
loop_
_entity.id
_entity.type
_entity.pdbx_description
1 polymer ?
#
loop_
_entity_poly.entity_id
_entity_poly.type
_entity_poly.pdbx_seq_one_letter_code
_entity_poly.pdbx_strand_id
1 'polypeptide(L)'
;MDFHNYPLDKKNSPFNPSDGDNYFAYCNIFSYLGNYEEIGNISSPMDERNRFFLGGWVLSIFKRYEIIEDGKVIFTNDNFNDGHIIGASRLKSVQYAILTSQQQEYEIPSWGANTLKTYSIQDDSSHLQLKLFENADDAVEYAIQLSKEQHMKCIVAQWFADIDRH
;
A
#
# COMPACT_ATOMS: atom_id res chain seq x y z
N MET A 1 -1.30 6.77 14.39
CA MET A 1 -1.30 6.13 13.07
C MET A 1 -2.76 6.03 12.68
N ASP A 2 -3.18 6.81 11.70
CA ASP A 2 -4.59 6.92 11.35
C ASP A 2 -4.86 5.93 10.22
N PHE A 3 -5.30 4.74 10.62
CA PHE A 3 -5.86 3.76 9.70
C PHE A 3 -7.39 3.87 9.77
N HIS A 4 -8.09 3.63 8.65
CA HIS A 4 -9.56 3.56 8.63
C HIS A 4 -10.10 2.13 8.57
N ASN A 5 -10.62 1.60 9.70
CA ASN A 5 -11.16 0.23 9.78
C ASN A 5 -12.16 0.05 8.64
N TYR A 6 -11.88 -0.88 7.75
CA TYR A 6 -12.74 -1.18 6.62
C TYR A 6 -12.80 -2.70 6.41
N PRO A 7 -13.99 -3.31 6.53
CA PRO A 7 -15.21 -2.76 7.12
C PRO A 7 -15.01 -2.32 8.60
N LEU A 8 -15.83 -1.35 9.07
CA LEU A 8 -15.61 -0.57 10.31
C LEU A 8 -15.53 -1.41 11.60
N ASP A 9 -16.04 -2.63 11.55
CA ASP A 9 -16.11 -3.61 12.63
C ASP A 9 -14.91 -4.56 12.68
N LYS A 10 -14.03 -4.55 11.67
CA LYS A 10 -12.77 -5.32 11.68
C LYS A 10 -11.62 -4.51 12.24
N LYS A 11 -10.67 -5.17 12.92
CA LYS A 11 -9.43 -4.58 13.45
C LYS A 11 -8.18 -5.21 12.81
N ASN A 12 -8.11 -5.20 11.48
CA ASN A 12 -7.07 -5.91 10.72
C ASN A 12 -6.01 -4.93 10.14
N SER A 13 -4.83 -4.85 10.75
CA SER A 13 -3.77 -3.95 10.26
C SER A 13 -3.02 -4.57 9.07
N PRO A 14 -2.70 -3.81 8.01
CA PRO A 14 -1.87 -4.31 6.92
C PRO A 14 -0.47 -4.79 7.37
N PHE A 15 -0.02 -4.34 8.54
CA PHE A 15 1.26 -4.73 9.16
C PHE A 15 1.16 -5.92 10.12
N ASN A 16 -0.03 -6.50 10.31
CA ASN A 16 -0.24 -7.63 11.21
C ASN A 16 -0.13 -8.97 10.45
N PRO A 17 0.83 -9.85 10.78
CA PRO A 17 0.99 -11.16 10.14
C PRO A 17 -0.18 -12.12 10.32
N SER A 18 -0.97 -11.99 11.41
CA SER A 18 -2.04 -12.94 11.72
C SER A 18 -3.27 -12.80 10.82
N ASP A 19 -3.39 -11.68 10.11
CA ASP A 19 -4.57 -11.38 9.31
C ASP A 19 -4.38 -12.04 7.93
N GLY A 20 -5.22 -13.01 7.58
CA GLY A 20 -5.10 -13.80 6.33
C GLY A 20 -5.62 -13.07 5.08
N ASP A 21 -6.04 -11.82 5.23
CA ASP A 21 -6.48 -10.97 4.13
C ASP A 21 -5.26 -10.45 3.34
N ASN A 22 -5.43 -10.28 2.03
CA ASN A 22 -4.34 -10.04 1.09
C ASN A 22 -4.33 -8.61 0.52
N TYR A 23 -5.46 -7.91 0.55
CA TYR A 23 -5.64 -6.69 -0.22
C TYR A 23 -5.94 -5.51 0.66
N PHE A 24 -5.45 -4.34 0.29
CA PHE A 24 -5.78 -3.10 0.98
C PHE A 24 -5.74 -1.92 -0.01
N ALA A 25 -6.60 -0.95 0.18
CA ALA A 25 -6.61 0.30 -0.59
C ALA A 25 -5.71 1.37 0.05
N TYR A 26 -5.13 2.22 -0.79
CA TYR A 26 -4.29 3.35 -0.41
C TYR A 26 -4.70 4.61 -1.18
N CYS A 27 -4.84 5.72 -0.45
CA CYS A 27 -4.93 7.06 -1.01
C CYS A 27 -4.44 8.08 0.03
N ASN A 28 -3.12 8.32 0.09
CA ASN A 28 -2.40 9.13 1.09
C ASN A 28 -2.45 8.58 2.53
N ILE A 29 -3.55 7.96 2.90
CA ILE A 29 -3.78 7.15 4.09
C ILE A 29 -4.08 5.70 3.68
N PHE A 30 -3.82 4.76 4.58
CA PHE A 30 -4.14 3.37 4.36
C PHE A 30 -5.57 3.05 4.79
N SER A 31 -6.24 2.27 3.95
CA SER A 31 -7.37 1.44 4.39
C SER A 31 -6.85 0.11 4.97
N TYR A 32 -7.75 -0.61 5.63
CA TYR A 32 -7.46 -1.90 6.25
C TYR A 32 -7.33 -3.04 5.23
N LEU A 33 -6.76 -4.15 5.68
CA LEU A 33 -6.77 -5.40 4.93
C LEU A 33 -8.20 -5.94 4.82
N GLY A 34 -8.57 -6.28 3.59
CA GLY A 34 -9.79 -7.02 3.26
C GLY A 34 -9.50 -8.11 2.24
N ASN A 35 -10.49 -8.97 2.05
CA ASN A 35 -10.45 -9.97 0.98
C ASN A 35 -10.80 -9.35 -0.39
N TYR A 36 -10.68 -10.14 -1.45
CA TYR A 36 -10.97 -9.71 -2.82
C TYR A 36 -12.37 -9.12 -2.98
N GLU A 37 -13.40 -9.77 -2.44
CA GLU A 37 -14.79 -9.33 -2.56
C GLU A 37 -15.02 -8.01 -1.82
N GLU A 38 -14.46 -7.87 -0.63
CA GLU A 38 -14.56 -6.66 0.19
C GLU A 38 -13.96 -5.45 -0.51
N ILE A 39 -12.79 -5.59 -1.12
CA ILE A 39 -12.15 -4.53 -1.90
C ILE A 39 -12.90 -4.26 -3.21
N GLY A 40 -13.41 -5.30 -3.88
CA GLY A 40 -14.20 -5.17 -5.11
C GLY A 40 -15.46 -4.33 -4.91
N ASN A 41 -16.10 -4.42 -3.74
CA ASN A 41 -17.30 -3.64 -3.43
C ASN A 41 -17.06 -2.13 -3.34
N ILE A 42 -15.81 -1.68 -3.11
CA ILE A 42 -15.43 -0.25 -3.06
C ILE A 42 -15.63 0.44 -4.41
N SER A 43 -15.64 -0.33 -5.51
CA SER A 43 -15.82 0.19 -6.88
C SER A 43 -17.18 0.84 -7.16
N SER A 44 -18.18 0.67 -6.29
CA SER A 44 -19.46 1.33 -6.44
C SER A 44 -19.42 2.75 -5.83
N PRO A 45 -19.63 3.83 -6.61
CA PRO A 45 -19.65 5.20 -6.09
C PRO A 45 -20.71 5.43 -4.99
N MET A 46 -21.74 4.57 -4.94
CA MET A 46 -22.83 4.63 -3.96
C MET A 46 -22.53 3.85 -2.67
N ASP A 47 -21.39 3.18 -2.58
CA ASP A 47 -20.99 2.52 -1.35
C ASP A 47 -20.76 3.56 -0.26
N GLU A 48 -21.56 3.52 0.81
CA GLU A 48 -21.50 4.48 1.92
C GLU A 48 -20.11 4.57 2.56
N ARG A 49 -19.30 3.53 2.40
CA ARG A 49 -17.95 3.45 2.94
C ARG A 49 -16.95 4.27 2.13
N ASN A 50 -17.25 4.67 0.89
CA ASN A 50 -16.43 5.60 0.11
C ASN A 50 -16.27 6.97 0.79
N ARG A 51 -17.17 7.31 1.72
CA ARG A 51 -17.10 8.53 2.55
C ARG A 51 -15.90 8.55 3.49
N PHE A 52 -15.25 7.41 3.76
CA PHE A 52 -14.05 7.33 4.60
C PHE A 52 -12.74 7.57 3.84
N PHE A 53 -12.75 7.44 2.52
CA PHE A 53 -11.61 7.73 1.67
C PHE A 53 -11.74 9.14 1.10
N LEU A 54 -11.59 10.17 1.93
CA LEU A 54 -11.76 11.56 1.48
C LEU A 54 -10.53 12.03 0.67
N GLY A 55 -10.77 12.74 -0.44
CA GLY A 55 -9.72 13.42 -1.22
C GLY A 55 -9.03 12.60 -2.32
N GLY A 56 -9.43 11.35 -2.55
CA GLY A 56 -8.81 10.45 -3.54
C GLY A 56 -9.66 10.06 -4.73
N TRP A 57 -9.59 10.73 -5.86
CA TRP A 57 -10.41 10.35 -7.03
C TRP A 57 -10.14 8.92 -7.52
N VAL A 58 -8.94 8.40 -7.25
CA VAL A 58 -8.52 7.03 -7.56
C VAL A 58 -7.98 6.36 -6.29
N LEU A 59 -8.41 5.13 -6.02
CA LEU A 59 -7.82 4.29 -4.98
C LEU A 59 -6.85 3.30 -5.60
N SER A 60 -5.62 3.27 -5.09
CA SER A 60 -4.66 2.24 -5.45
C SER A 60 -4.90 1.01 -4.58
N ILE A 61 -5.17 -0.11 -5.21
CA ILE A 61 -5.35 -1.40 -4.54
C ILE A 61 -4.03 -2.13 -4.56
N PHE A 62 -3.56 -2.48 -3.38
CA PHE A 62 -2.34 -3.22 -3.17
C PHE A 62 -2.64 -4.63 -2.70
N LYS A 63 -1.84 -5.57 -3.18
CA LYS A 63 -1.81 -6.95 -2.70
C LYS A 63 -0.53 -7.15 -1.89
N ARG A 64 -0.67 -7.43 -0.60
CA ARG A 64 0.43 -7.63 0.33
C ARG A 64 1.22 -8.87 -0.05
N TYR A 65 2.50 -8.71 -0.31
CA TYR A 65 3.43 -9.79 -0.61
C TYR A 65 4.15 -10.23 0.68
N GLU A 66 4.86 -9.31 1.33
CA GLU A 66 5.61 -9.58 2.56
C GLU A 66 5.50 -8.44 3.57
N ILE A 67 5.68 -8.79 4.85
CA ILE A 67 5.90 -7.82 5.93
C ILE A 67 7.31 -8.01 6.47
N ILE A 68 8.02 -6.89 6.61
CA ILE A 68 9.40 -6.83 7.06
C ILE A 68 9.47 -5.97 8.32
N GLU A 69 10.20 -6.44 9.33
CA GLU A 69 10.45 -5.73 10.59
C GLU A 69 11.88 -5.96 11.05
N ASP A 70 12.57 -4.88 11.44
CA ASP A 70 14.00 -4.87 11.83
C ASP A 70 14.91 -5.65 10.87
N GLY A 71 14.66 -5.49 9.57
CA GLY A 71 15.44 -6.14 8.51
C GLY A 71 15.21 -7.64 8.36
N LYS A 72 14.07 -8.15 8.83
CA LYS A 72 13.68 -9.55 8.68
C LYS A 72 12.28 -9.65 8.11
N VAL A 73 12.07 -10.59 7.18
CA VAL A 73 10.74 -11.00 6.75
C VAL A 73 10.05 -11.70 7.93
N ILE A 74 8.95 -11.12 8.40
CA ILE A 74 8.14 -11.68 9.49
C ILE A 74 6.85 -12.33 8.98
N PHE A 75 6.53 -12.12 7.71
CA PHE A 75 5.37 -12.69 7.04
C PHE A 75 5.61 -12.74 5.54
N THR A 76 5.27 -13.86 4.93
CA THR A 76 5.16 -14.04 3.49
C THR A 76 3.74 -14.50 3.18
N ASN A 77 3.11 -13.90 2.18
CA ASN A 77 1.76 -14.25 1.79
C ASN A 77 1.72 -15.53 0.95
N ASP A 78 1.40 -16.66 1.58
CA ASP A 78 1.27 -17.95 0.89
C ASP A 78 0.15 -17.97 -0.17
N ASN A 79 -0.84 -17.08 -0.03
CA ASN A 79 -1.97 -16.95 -0.97
C ASN A 79 -1.75 -15.80 -1.97
N PHE A 80 -0.52 -15.33 -2.16
CA PHE A 80 -0.25 -14.20 -3.05
C PHE A 80 -0.65 -14.46 -4.51
N ASN A 81 -0.67 -15.72 -4.95
CA ASN A 81 -1.10 -16.11 -6.30
C ASN A 81 -2.50 -16.75 -6.29
N ASP A 82 -3.45 -16.17 -5.56
CA ASP A 82 -4.86 -16.63 -5.46
C ASP A 82 -5.68 -16.61 -6.78
N GLY A 83 -5.10 -16.17 -7.90
CA GLY A 83 -5.74 -16.22 -9.23
C GLY A 83 -6.80 -15.14 -9.48
N HIS A 84 -7.00 -14.23 -8.52
CA HIS A 84 -7.94 -13.13 -8.69
C HIS A 84 -7.36 -11.99 -9.55
N ILE A 85 -8.24 -11.23 -10.20
CA ILE A 85 -7.92 -10.05 -11.00
C ILE A 85 -8.87 -8.93 -10.54
N ILE A 86 -8.38 -7.93 -9.81
CA ILE A 86 -9.16 -6.70 -9.56
C ILE A 86 -8.77 -5.71 -10.64
N GLY A 87 -9.71 -5.35 -11.51
CA GLY A 87 -9.60 -4.23 -12.43
C GLY A 87 -8.40 -4.24 -13.38
N ALA A 88 -8.21 -3.13 -14.09
CA ALA A 88 -6.98 -2.84 -14.79
C ALA A 88 -6.21 -1.83 -13.92
N SER A 89 -5.01 -2.19 -13.45
CA SER A 89 -4.10 -1.15 -12.96
C SER A 89 -3.77 -0.21 -14.12
N ARG A 90 -3.60 1.08 -13.82
CA ARG A 90 -3.05 2.05 -14.80
C ARG A 90 -1.62 1.68 -15.23
N LEU A 91 -0.94 0.87 -14.41
CA LEU A 91 0.38 0.34 -14.71
C LEU A 91 0.23 -0.73 -15.80
N LYS A 92 1.07 -0.64 -16.83
CA LYS A 92 1.06 -1.58 -17.96
C LYS A 92 1.69 -2.93 -17.61
N SER A 93 2.37 -3.02 -16.47
CA SER A 93 3.08 -4.19 -15.97
C SER A 93 2.86 -4.34 -14.47
N VAL A 94 3.10 -5.54 -13.95
CA VAL A 94 3.15 -5.80 -12.51
C VAL A 94 4.30 -5.00 -11.91
N GLN A 95 4.01 -4.22 -10.87
CA GLN A 95 5.02 -3.49 -10.12
C GLN A 95 4.74 -3.58 -8.62
N TYR A 96 5.81 -3.46 -7.83
CA TYR A 96 5.78 -3.53 -6.39
C TYR A 96 6.11 -2.17 -5.79
N ALA A 97 5.45 -1.85 -4.68
CA ALA A 97 5.68 -0.64 -3.90
C ALA A 97 6.00 -1.02 -2.45
N ILE A 98 6.66 -0.09 -1.76
CA ILE A 98 7.01 -0.23 -0.34
C ILE A 98 6.22 0.78 0.47
N LEU A 99 5.48 0.26 1.45
CA LEU A 99 4.64 1.03 2.36
C LEU A 99 5.16 0.87 3.78
N THR A 100 5.10 1.94 4.57
CA THR A 100 5.81 2.04 5.84
C THR A 100 4.86 2.24 7.01
N SER A 101 5.20 1.71 8.18
CA SER A 101 4.40 1.91 9.40
C SER A 101 4.56 3.31 10.00
N GLN A 102 5.54 4.08 9.52
CA GLN A 102 5.87 5.42 9.98
C GLN A 102 5.89 6.36 8.78
N GLN A 103 5.51 7.63 8.98
CA GLN A 103 5.61 8.62 7.92
C GLN A 103 7.08 8.90 7.59
N GLN A 104 7.36 8.98 6.31
CA GLN A 104 8.62 9.42 5.74
C GLN A 104 8.47 10.87 5.29
N GLU A 105 9.44 11.69 5.66
CA GLU A 105 9.56 13.06 5.16
C GLU A 105 10.35 13.06 3.86
N TYR A 106 9.86 13.81 2.87
CA TYR A 106 10.55 14.00 1.60
C TYR A 106 10.35 15.42 1.08
N GLU A 107 11.30 15.89 0.29
CA GLU A 107 11.27 17.22 -0.31
C GLU A 107 10.95 17.11 -1.80
N ILE A 108 10.33 18.14 -2.36
CA ILE A 108 10.23 18.32 -3.81
C ILE A 108 11.15 19.48 -4.16
N PRO A 109 12.28 19.24 -4.87
CA PRO A 109 13.31 20.27 -5.08
C PRO A 109 12.77 21.59 -5.67
N SER A 110 11.72 21.52 -6.50
CA SER A 110 11.10 22.69 -7.12
C SER A 110 10.16 23.49 -6.19
N TRP A 111 9.85 23.00 -4.99
CA TRP A 111 8.88 23.59 -4.05
C TRP A 111 9.55 24.29 -2.85
N GLY A 112 10.87 24.44 -2.88
CA GLY A 112 11.65 25.07 -1.80
C GLY A 112 11.81 24.14 -0.59
N ALA A 113 11.98 24.73 0.61
CA ALA A 113 12.27 24.00 1.85
C ALA A 113 11.05 23.33 2.51
N ASN A 114 9.93 23.18 1.80
CA ASN A 114 8.75 22.53 2.35
C ASN A 114 8.88 21.01 2.21
N THR A 115 8.76 20.30 3.33
CA THR A 115 8.70 18.84 3.34
C THR A 115 7.25 18.35 3.28
N LEU A 116 7.06 17.22 2.61
CA LEU A 116 5.83 16.45 2.59
C LEU A 116 6.00 15.17 3.40
N LYS A 117 4.88 14.60 3.85
CA LYS A 117 4.84 13.37 4.64
C LYS A 117 3.98 12.33 3.96
N THR A 118 4.47 11.11 3.93
CA THR A 118 3.81 9.97 3.27
C THR A 118 4.12 8.68 4.02
N TYR A 119 3.28 7.66 3.87
CA TYR A 119 3.59 6.33 4.38
C TYR A 119 4.09 5.38 3.28
N SER A 120 4.69 5.94 2.23
CA SER A 120 5.21 5.16 1.11
C SER A 120 6.53 5.73 0.64
N ILE A 121 7.40 4.86 0.14
CA ILE A 121 8.67 5.32 -0.44
C ILE A 121 8.39 6.02 -1.76
N GLN A 122 8.85 7.27 -1.87
CA GLN A 122 8.72 8.06 -3.11
C GLN A 122 9.88 7.78 -4.05
N ASP A 123 9.64 7.96 -5.34
CA ASP A 123 10.67 7.86 -6.36
C ASP A 123 11.59 9.09 -6.31
N ASP A 124 12.89 8.87 -6.15
CA ASP A 124 13.91 9.94 -6.11
C ASP A 124 13.96 10.74 -7.42
N SER A 125 13.56 10.15 -8.55
CA SER A 125 13.46 10.81 -9.85
C SER A 125 12.11 11.53 -10.05
N SER A 126 11.09 11.12 -9.30
CA SER A 126 9.73 11.62 -9.40
C SER A 126 9.05 11.63 -8.03
N HIS A 127 9.41 12.62 -7.22
CA HIS A 127 9.03 12.74 -5.80
C HIS A 127 7.51 12.75 -5.52
N LEU A 128 6.67 12.88 -6.55
CA LEU A 128 5.20 12.80 -6.44
C LEU A 128 4.64 11.39 -6.74
N GLN A 129 5.50 10.44 -7.07
CA GLN A 129 5.15 9.06 -7.39
C GLN A 129 5.78 8.12 -6.37
N LEU A 130 5.13 6.99 -6.13
CA LEU A 130 5.74 5.91 -5.37
C LEU A 130 6.95 5.38 -6.12
N LYS A 131 7.98 4.97 -5.38
CA LYS A 131 9.07 4.16 -5.92
C LYS A 131 8.51 2.78 -6.27
N LEU A 132 8.63 2.41 -7.54
CA LEU A 132 8.11 1.16 -8.07
C LEU A 132 9.25 0.24 -8.48
N PHE A 133 9.08 -1.05 -8.20
CA PHE A 133 10.02 -2.11 -8.52
C PHE A 133 9.37 -3.08 -9.51
N GLU A 134 10.12 -3.51 -10.52
CA GLU A 134 9.63 -4.49 -11.50
C GLU A 134 9.63 -5.92 -10.94
N ASN A 135 10.48 -6.18 -9.94
CA ASN A 135 10.63 -7.47 -9.26
C ASN A 135 10.30 -7.33 -7.77
N ALA A 136 9.67 -8.36 -7.20
CA ALA A 136 9.42 -8.47 -5.78
C ALA A 136 10.73 -8.60 -4.97
N ASP A 137 11.71 -9.36 -5.46
CA ASP A 137 12.96 -9.61 -4.74
C ASP A 137 13.73 -8.30 -4.49
N ASP A 138 13.83 -7.45 -5.51
CA ASP A 138 14.48 -6.14 -5.41
C ASP A 138 13.75 -5.22 -4.41
N ALA A 139 12.42 -5.27 -4.40
CA ALA A 139 11.60 -4.52 -3.44
C ALA A 139 11.81 -5.03 -2.01
N VAL A 140 11.92 -6.35 -1.83
CA VAL A 140 12.17 -6.99 -0.52
C VAL A 140 13.56 -6.65 -0.01
N GLU A 141 14.60 -6.73 -0.84
CA GLU A 141 15.96 -6.35 -0.46
C GLU A 141 16.03 -4.89 0.00
N TYR A 142 15.41 -3.99 -0.77
CA TYR A 142 15.31 -2.58 -0.41
C TYR A 142 14.55 -2.39 0.92
N ALA A 143 13.41 -3.05 1.09
CA ALA A 143 12.60 -2.94 2.31
C ALA A 143 13.31 -3.52 3.55
N ILE A 144 14.11 -4.58 3.41
CA ILE A 144 14.96 -5.12 4.48
C ILE A 144 15.98 -4.09 4.94
N GLN A 145 16.70 -3.47 3.99
CA GLN A 145 17.67 -2.44 4.33
C GLN A 145 17.00 -1.26 5.04
N LEU A 146 15.93 -0.74 4.44
CA LEU A 146 15.15 0.37 4.98
C LEU A 146 14.63 0.09 6.40
N SER A 147 14.00 -1.07 6.59
CA SER A 147 13.44 -1.49 7.87
C SER A 147 14.51 -1.58 8.96
N LYS A 148 15.69 -2.11 8.61
CA LYS A 148 16.83 -2.23 9.53
C LYS A 148 17.42 -0.87 9.93
N GLU A 149 17.57 0.03 8.97
CA GLU A 149 18.21 1.34 9.19
C GLU A 149 17.31 2.30 9.97
N GLN A 150 16.00 2.24 9.72
CA GLN A 150 15.03 3.18 10.29
C GLN A 150 14.15 2.58 11.40
N HIS A 151 14.35 1.31 11.76
CA HIS A 151 13.56 0.61 12.79
C HIS A 151 12.05 0.73 12.57
N MET A 152 11.60 0.44 11.35
CA MET A 152 10.20 0.52 10.95
C MET A 152 9.70 -0.79 10.35
N LYS A 153 8.38 -0.99 10.36
CA LYS A 153 7.78 -2.06 9.57
C LYS A 153 7.58 -1.59 8.14
N CYS A 154 7.88 -2.47 7.20
CA CYS A 154 7.64 -2.28 5.79
C CYS A 154 6.70 -3.36 5.27
N ILE A 155 5.84 -2.97 4.33
CA ILE A 155 5.07 -3.90 3.52
C ILE A 155 5.63 -3.78 2.11
N VAL A 156 6.02 -4.93 1.54
CA VAL A 156 6.16 -5.05 0.09
C VAL A 156 4.81 -5.48 -0.44
N ALA A 157 4.27 -4.72 -1.39
CA ALA A 157 2.99 -5.04 -2.00
C ALA A 157 3.02 -4.84 -3.51
N GLN A 158 2.37 -5.73 -4.24
CA GLN A 158 2.07 -5.52 -5.65
C GLN A 158 1.01 -4.44 -5.77
N TRP A 159 1.23 -3.48 -6.66
CA TRP A 159 0.18 -2.61 -7.15
C TRP A 159 -0.74 -3.43 -8.04
N PHE A 160 -1.91 -3.74 -7.52
CA PHE A 160 -2.80 -4.72 -8.10
C PHE A 160 -3.86 -4.08 -9.00
N ALA A 161 -4.44 -2.96 -8.57
CA ALA A 161 -5.48 -2.27 -9.33
C ALA A 161 -5.52 -0.77 -9.04
N ASP A 162 -6.23 -0.04 -9.89
CA ASP A 162 -6.69 1.31 -9.62
C ASP A 162 -8.22 1.31 -9.73
N ILE A 163 -8.89 1.76 -8.68
CA ILE A 163 -10.35 1.93 -8.67
C ILE A 163 -10.65 3.41 -8.84
N ASP A 164 -11.20 3.75 -9.99
CA ASP A 164 -11.84 5.06 -10.20
C ASP A 164 -13.14 5.12 -9.41
N ARG A 165 -13.36 6.25 -8.73
CA ARG A 165 -14.54 6.47 -7.87
C ARG A 165 -15.52 7.50 -8.45
N HIS A 166 -15.33 7.91 -9.70
CA HIS A 166 -16.27 8.76 -10.45
C HIS A 166 -17.51 8.01 -10.95
#